data_AF-A0A2N0U3E8-F1
#
_entry.id   AF-A0A2N0U3E8-F1
#
_cell.length_a   1.000
_cell.length_b   1.000
_cell.length_c   1.000
_cell.angle_alpha   90.00
_cell.angle_beta   90.00
_cell.angle_gamma   90.00
#
_symmetry.space_group_name_H-M   'P 1'
#
loop_
_entity.id
_entity.type
_entity.pdbx_description
1 polymer ?
#
loop_
_entity_poly.entity_id
_entity_poly.type
_entity_poly.pdbx_seq_one_letter_code
_entity_poly.pdbx_strand_id
1 'polypeptide(L)'
;MKLITFIHKYNKTFFLLAIAMLIVSCVEEIPIESEGFEEAIVIEGTITNELRQHEIKLSRVYAIDSTGPSALSGADVRVIGNSEFEFQESEPGIYVSKDSFAASPGVDYELNILVNGQEYRSQTAQLPGTSNIGQLDANRVDYQGEDGVAITLSNQTSTGDANYYRYEFTETFKFTSNMFKSTDIIIEDGLAKLVPKQKEEYTCYQTNNSQDIILANTNSLSEDSVNDLLINFIDADHPKISNRYSLLVKQYVINREAYSYYQILEELSGSENIFSQSQPGYFEGNIENINNPEEKVIGFFNVSSVSTKRIYFNYQDFYNPDGIRPKFVSDASCEVTFPTIEVLKEQLENNGVRWYETPIPLPLNQERPVYVVPRRCVDCTVFGTNEKPEFWED
;
A
#
# COMPACT_ATOMS: atom_id res chain seq x y z
N MET A 1 7.89 -21.32 72.27
CA MET A 1 7.48 -22.54 71.52
C MET A 1 6.29 -22.28 70.57
N LYS A 2 6.34 -21.20 69.76
CA LYS A 2 5.30 -20.89 68.74
C LYS A 2 5.87 -20.42 67.40
N LEU A 3 7.17 -20.13 67.32
CA LEU A 3 7.82 -19.69 66.08
C LEU A 3 8.24 -20.87 65.17
N ILE A 4 8.64 -22.00 65.78
CA ILE A 4 9.16 -23.18 65.06
C ILE A 4 8.05 -23.93 64.31
N THR A 5 6.81 -23.91 64.81
CA THR A 5 5.65 -24.54 64.17
C THR A 5 5.08 -23.74 63.00
N PHE A 6 5.43 -22.45 62.87
CA PHE A 6 4.99 -21.62 61.74
C PHE A 6 5.81 -21.94 60.48
N ILE A 7 7.12 -22.16 60.63
CA ILE A 7 8.05 -22.46 59.52
C ILE A 7 7.70 -23.80 58.85
N HIS A 8 7.29 -24.82 59.62
CA HIS A 8 6.90 -26.12 59.05
C HIS A 8 5.55 -26.12 58.30
N LYS A 9 4.63 -25.20 58.62
CA LYS A 9 3.30 -25.14 57.98
C LYS A 9 3.34 -24.50 56.60
N TYR A 10 4.25 -23.54 56.38
CA TYR A 10 4.40 -22.85 55.09
C TYR A 10 5.54 -23.41 54.22
N ASN A 11 6.37 -24.32 54.74
CA ASN A 11 7.46 -24.94 53.96
C ASN A 11 6.95 -25.74 52.76
N LYS A 12 5.83 -26.45 52.90
CA LYS A 12 5.23 -27.22 51.80
C LYS A 12 4.64 -26.32 50.72
N THR A 13 4.02 -25.21 51.11
CA THR A 13 3.46 -24.21 50.17
C THR A 13 4.55 -23.41 49.49
N PHE A 14 5.62 -23.04 50.19
CA PHE A 14 6.77 -22.35 49.60
C PHE A 14 7.54 -23.25 48.62
N PHE A 15 7.66 -24.55 48.93
CA PHE A 15 8.22 -25.55 48.02
C PHE A 15 7.36 -25.75 46.76
N LEU A 16 6.03 -25.78 46.91
CA LEU A 16 5.09 -25.84 45.79
C LEU A 16 5.12 -24.57 44.91
N LEU A 17 5.27 -23.39 45.53
CA LEU A 17 5.40 -22.12 44.82
C LEU A 17 6.75 -22.01 44.08
N ALA A 18 7.83 -22.54 44.68
CA ALA A 18 9.15 -22.61 44.06
C ALA A 18 9.17 -23.59 42.87
N ILE A 19 8.47 -24.74 42.98
CA ILE A 19 8.27 -25.67 41.87
C ILE A 19 7.40 -25.04 40.77
N ALA A 20 6.38 -24.26 41.13
CA ALA A 20 5.54 -23.55 40.17
C ALA A 20 6.29 -22.43 39.43
N MET A 21 7.27 -21.77 40.06
CA MET A 21 8.14 -20.81 39.35
C MET A 21 9.13 -21.47 38.39
N LEU A 22 9.51 -22.74 38.63
CA LEU A 22 10.44 -23.47 37.76
C LEU A 22 9.81 -23.90 36.43
N ILE A 23 8.47 -23.98 36.32
CA ILE A 23 7.75 -24.31 35.08
C ILE A 23 7.37 -23.09 34.23
N VAL A 24 7.69 -21.85 34.67
CA VAL A 24 7.45 -20.62 33.87
C VAL A 24 8.70 -20.19 33.09
N SER A 25 9.85 -20.81 33.34
CA SER A 25 11.11 -20.48 32.67
C SER A 25 11.46 -21.54 31.63
N CYS A 26 11.02 -21.29 30.41
CA CYS A 26 11.61 -21.64 29.13
C CYS A 26 10.49 -22.03 28.17
N VAL A 27 9.83 -21.01 27.60
CA VAL A 27 9.41 -21.16 26.21
C VAL A 27 10.72 -21.05 25.44
N GLU A 28 11.25 -22.19 25.04
CA GLU A 28 12.38 -22.24 24.13
C GLU A 28 11.85 -21.74 22.79
N GLU A 29 12.34 -20.58 22.33
CA GLU A 29 12.09 -20.14 20.96
C GLU A 29 12.61 -21.27 20.08
N ILE A 30 11.74 -21.94 19.34
CA ILE A 30 12.16 -22.87 18.31
C ILE A 30 12.85 -21.98 17.27
N PRO A 31 14.18 -22.02 17.11
CA PRO A 31 14.79 -21.33 16.00
C PRO A 31 14.24 -22.05 14.76
N ILE A 32 13.45 -21.35 13.96
CA ILE A 32 13.16 -21.83 12.62
C ILE A 32 14.47 -21.67 11.86
N GLU A 33 15.35 -22.67 11.97
CA GLU A 33 16.48 -22.78 11.08
C GLU A 33 15.89 -22.91 9.68
N SER A 34 16.17 -21.94 8.81
CA SER A 34 15.84 -22.00 7.39
C SER A 34 16.77 -23.02 6.72
N GLU A 35 16.68 -24.29 7.11
CA GLU A 35 17.30 -25.37 6.35
C GLU A 35 16.60 -25.44 5.00
N GLY A 36 17.33 -25.07 3.93
CA GLY A 36 16.84 -25.13 2.56
C GLY A 36 16.34 -23.80 1.97
N PHE A 37 16.93 -22.65 2.35
CA PHE A 37 16.72 -21.43 1.55
C PHE A 37 17.32 -21.63 0.16
N GLU A 38 16.46 -21.99 -0.79
CA GLU A 38 16.81 -22.05 -2.20
C GLU A 38 16.74 -20.65 -2.78
N GLU A 39 17.88 -20.14 -3.26
CA GLU A 39 17.91 -18.90 -4.03
C GLU A 39 17.06 -19.07 -5.29
N ALA A 40 16.01 -18.25 -5.42
CA ALA A 40 15.20 -18.16 -6.62
C ALA A 40 15.14 -16.71 -7.10
N ILE A 41 15.15 -16.55 -8.42
CA ILE A 41 14.90 -15.25 -9.06
C ILE A 41 13.39 -15.00 -9.12
N VAL A 42 13.00 -13.75 -8.88
CA VAL A 42 11.62 -13.27 -8.99
C VAL A 42 11.56 -12.30 -10.16
N ILE A 43 10.73 -12.61 -11.16
CA ILE A 43 10.59 -11.85 -12.41
C ILE A 43 9.13 -11.43 -12.60
N GLU A 44 8.84 -10.15 -12.49
CA GLU A 44 7.51 -9.61 -12.71
C GLU A 44 7.51 -8.72 -13.94
N GLY A 45 6.68 -9.05 -14.93
CA GLY A 45 6.59 -8.27 -16.15
C GLY A 45 5.20 -8.29 -16.74
N THR A 46 4.64 -7.10 -17.01
CA THR A 46 3.40 -6.97 -17.77
C THR A 46 3.55 -5.89 -18.83
N ILE A 47 3.38 -6.27 -20.09
CA ILE A 47 3.22 -5.30 -21.19
C ILE A 47 1.74 -5.16 -21.54
N THR A 48 1.36 -3.96 -21.99
CA THR A 48 -0.05 -3.64 -22.28
C THR A 48 -0.22 -3.05 -23.67
N ASN A 49 -1.47 -2.93 -24.11
CA ASN A 49 -1.86 -2.22 -25.33
C ASN A 49 -1.84 -0.68 -25.18
N GLU A 50 -1.38 -0.13 -24.05
CA GLU A 50 -1.18 1.31 -23.87
C GLU A 50 0.18 1.73 -24.45
N LEU A 51 0.22 2.83 -25.20
CA LEU A 51 1.47 3.39 -25.72
C LEU A 51 2.22 4.11 -24.60
N ARG A 52 3.16 3.42 -23.96
CA ARG A 52 3.97 3.92 -22.85
C ARG A 52 5.29 3.19 -22.75
N GLN A 53 6.18 3.65 -21.88
CA GLN A 53 7.28 2.83 -21.42
C GLN A 53 6.73 1.78 -20.43
N HIS A 54 7.12 0.51 -20.62
CA HIS A 54 6.70 -0.59 -19.76
C HIS A 54 7.82 -0.93 -18.77
N GLU A 55 7.47 -1.61 -17.68
CA GLU A 55 8.37 -1.93 -16.58
C GLU A 55 8.45 -3.45 -16.36
N ILE A 56 9.67 -3.94 -16.11
CA ILE A 56 9.98 -5.31 -15.70
C ILE A 56 10.78 -5.22 -14.39
N LYS A 57 10.35 -5.95 -13.37
CA LYS A 57 11.04 -5.99 -12.07
C LYS A 57 11.76 -7.32 -11.90
N LEU A 58 13.02 -7.24 -11.51
CA LEU A 58 13.87 -8.39 -11.21
C LEU A 58 14.36 -8.29 -9.77
N SER A 59 14.09 -9.33 -8.99
CA SER A 59 14.60 -9.46 -7.63
C SER A 59 14.95 -10.90 -7.30
N ARG A 60 15.46 -11.15 -6.09
CA ARG A 60 15.65 -12.48 -5.54
C ARG A 60 14.74 -12.67 -4.34
N VAL A 61 14.30 -13.91 -4.14
CA VAL A 61 13.70 -14.34 -2.89
C VAL A 61 14.66 -13.99 -1.75
N TYR A 62 14.12 -13.72 -0.59
CA TYR A 62 14.86 -13.29 0.60
C TYR A 62 14.33 -14.05 1.82
N ALA A 63 15.22 -14.30 2.78
CA ALA A 63 14.83 -14.97 4.01
C ALA A 63 13.96 -14.04 4.88
N ILE A 64 13.09 -14.63 5.71
CA ILE A 64 12.11 -13.91 6.53
C ILE A 64 12.78 -12.90 7.49
N ASP A 65 14.03 -13.15 7.90
CA ASP A 65 14.82 -12.32 8.80
C ASP A 65 15.61 -11.19 8.09
N SER A 66 15.49 -11.07 6.77
CA SER A 66 16.18 -10.05 5.99
C SER A 66 15.32 -8.81 5.71
N THR A 67 15.97 -7.71 5.30
CA THR A 67 15.35 -6.38 5.17
C THR A 67 14.46 -6.18 3.92
N GLY A 68 14.08 -7.26 3.23
CA GLY A 68 13.24 -7.23 2.03
C GLY A 68 13.88 -7.88 0.80
N PRO A 69 13.20 -7.86 -0.36
CA PRO A 69 13.68 -8.49 -1.58
C PRO A 69 14.99 -7.85 -2.07
N SER A 70 15.91 -8.71 -2.48
CA SER A 70 17.21 -8.28 -3.00
C SER A 70 17.09 -7.99 -4.49
N ALA A 71 17.18 -6.70 -4.87
CA ALA A 71 17.09 -6.27 -6.25
C ALA A 71 18.16 -6.94 -7.14
N LEU A 72 17.78 -7.29 -8.37
CA LEU A 72 18.69 -7.89 -9.34
C LEU A 72 19.08 -6.87 -10.42
N SER A 73 20.23 -6.23 -10.23
CA SER A 73 20.78 -5.20 -11.11
C SER A 73 21.69 -5.72 -12.22
N GLY A 74 21.91 -4.89 -13.24
CA GLY A 74 22.86 -5.15 -14.32
C GLY A 74 22.44 -6.21 -15.34
N ALA A 75 21.15 -6.50 -15.49
CA ALA A 75 20.63 -7.40 -16.49
C ALA A 75 20.44 -6.71 -17.85
N ASP A 76 20.63 -7.46 -18.95
CA ASP A 76 20.14 -7.09 -20.28
C ASP A 76 18.73 -7.66 -20.44
N VAL A 77 17.73 -6.78 -20.55
CA VAL A 77 16.30 -7.14 -20.54
C VAL A 77 15.66 -6.69 -21.85
N ARG A 78 15.01 -7.62 -22.55
CA ARG A 78 14.41 -7.41 -23.87
C ARG A 78 13.04 -8.07 -23.94
N VAL A 79 12.09 -7.42 -24.61
CA VAL A 79 10.85 -8.06 -25.05
C VAL A 79 10.89 -8.19 -26.57
N ILE A 80 10.72 -9.40 -27.07
CA ILE A 80 10.74 -9.73 -28.49
C ILE A 80 9.31 -9.94 -28.96
N GLY A 81 8.89 -9.20 -29.98
CA GLY A 81 7.70 -9.50 -30.77
C GLY A 81 8.01 -9.36 -32.26
N ASN A 82 7.19 -8.59 -32.99
CA ASN A 82 7.55 -8.17 -34.36
C ASN A 82 8.78 -7.25 -34.42
N SER A 83 9.11 -6.63 -33.29
CA SER A 83 10.30 -5.81 -33.08
C SER A 83 10.86 -6.14 -31.70
N GLU A 84 12.11 -5.78 -31.49
CA GLU A 84 12.80 -5.95 -30.22
C GLU A 84 12.71 -4.66 -29.41
N PHE A 85 12.29 -4.77 -28.16
CA PHE A 85 12.17 -3.64 -27.23
C PHE A 85 13.19 -3.83 -26.10
N GLU A 86 14.21 -2.99 -26.08
CA GLU A 86 15.24 -3.00 -25.04
C GLU A 86 14.77 -2.22 -23.80
N PHE A 87 15.11 -2.73 -22.63
CA PHE A 87 14.86 -2.09 -21.34
C PHE A 87 16.16 -1.63 -20.71
N GLN A 88 16.09 -0.54 -19.95
CA GLN A 88 17.21 0.02 -19.21
C GLN A 88 16.88 0.07 -17.72
N GLU A 89 17.87 -0.22 -16.89
CA GLU A 89 17.72 -0.14 -15.43
C GLU A 89 17.53 1.32 -15.01
N SER A 90 16.43 1.61 -14.33
CA SER A 90 16.06 2.94 -13.83
C SER A 90 16.38 3.11 -12.34
N GLU A 91 16.08 2.06 -11.58
CA GLU A 91 16.44 1.86 -10.18
C GLU A 91 16.92 0.42 -10.01
N PRO A 92 17.67 0.08 -8.94
CA PRO A 92 18.11 -1.29 -8.71
C PRO A 92 16.97 -2.31 -8.87
N GLY A 93 17.08 -3.19 -9.87
CA GLY A 93 16.09 -4.24 -10.17
C GLY A 93 14.85 -3.79 -10.94
N ILE A 94 14.70 -2.50 -11.28
CA ILE A 94 13.58 -1.96 -12.04
C ILE A 94 14.04 -1.55 -13.44
N TYR A 95 13.58 -2.28 -14.46
CA TYR A 95 13.95 -2.08 -15.85
C TYR A 95 12.78 -1.49 -16.62
N VAL A 96 13.02 -0.37 -17.30
CA VAL A 96 11.99 0.38 -18.06
C VAL A 96 12.35 0.39 -19.53
N SER A 97 11.38 0.15 -20.42
CA SER A 97 11.63 0.12 -21.87
C SER A 97 12.16 1.47 -22.35
N LYS A 98 13.21 1.45 -23.19
CA LYS A 98 13.83 2.68 -23.71
C LYS A 98 12.82 3.52 -24.48
N ASP A 99 12.11 2.89 -25.40
CA ASP A 99 11.07 3.50 -26.20
C ASP A 99 9.68 3.15 -25.64
N SER A 100 8.72 4.04 -25.90
CA SER A 100 7.31 3.74 -25.66
C SER A 100 6.79 2.81 -26.76
N PHE A 101 6.08 1.74 -26.36
CA PHE A 101 5.42 0.84 -27.31
C PHE A 101 4.07 0.37 -26.75
N ALA A 102 3.27 -0.26 -27.60
CA ALA A 102 2.01 -0.87 -27.23
C ALA A 102 1.95 -2.28 -27.83
N ALA A 103 1.55 -3.26 -27.01
CA ALA A 103 1.30 -4.61 -27.47
C ALA A 103 0.16 -4.60 -28.52
N SER A 104 0.39 -5.29 -29.62
CA SER A 104 -0.53 -5.40 -30.76
C SER A 104 -1.23 -6.77 -30.79
N PRO A 105 -2.52 -6.84 -31.18
CA PRO A 105 -3.21 -8.11 -31.38
C PRO A 105 -2.51 -9.02 -32.39
N GLY A 106 -2.49 -10.33 -32.10
CA GLY A 106 -1.92 -11.35 -33.00
C GLY A 106 -0.39 -11.37 -33.10
N VAL A 107 0.31 -10.69 -32.19
CA VAL A 107 1.77 -10.74 -32.07
C VAL A 107 2.13 -11.56 -30.83
N ASP A 108 3.00 -12.55 -31.01
CA ASP A 108 3.62 -13.30 -29.92
C ASP A 108 4.73 -12.46 -29.29
N TYR A 109 4.65 -12.24 -27.98
CA TYR A 109 5.69 -11.58 -27.20
C TYR A 109 6.42 -12.56 -26.30
N GLU A 110 7.75 -12.46 -26.25
CA GLU A 110 8.65 -13.26 -25.41
C GLU A 110 9.56 -12.33 -24.60
N LEU A 111 9.70 -12.55 -23.30
CA LEU A 111 10.64 -11.83 -22.43
C LEU A 111 11.96 -12.58 -22.37
N ASN A 112 13.07 -11.88 -22.68
CA ASN A 112 14.42 -12.40 -22.61
C ASN A 112 15.25 -11.57 -21.62
N ILE A 113 15.93 -12.26 -20.71
CA ILE A 113 16.79 -11.64 -19.69
C ILE A 113 18.14 -12.34 -19.69
N LEU A 114 19.22 -11.58 -19.81
CA LEU A 114 20.59 -12.06 -19.62
C LEU A 114 21.20 -11.36 -18.41
N VAL A 115 21.54 -12.13 -17.38
CA VAL A 115 22.11 -11.59 -16.14
C VAL A 115 23.14 -12.56 -15.56
N ASN A 116 24.31 -12.05 -15.20
CA ASN A 116 25.44 -12.86 -14.70
C ASN A 116 25.81 -14.07 -15.60
N GLY A 117 25.57 -13.96 -16.91
CA GLY A 117 25.83 -15.04 -17.87
C GLY A 117 24.76 -16.14 -17.93
N GLN A 118 23.64 -15.98 -17.21
CA GLN A 118 22.47 -16.86 -17.26
C GLN A 118 21.37 -16.20 -18.11
N GLU A 119 20.73 -16.99 -18.97
CA GLU A 119 19.66 -16.59 -19.88
C GLU A 119 18.32 -17.14 -19.40
N TYR A 120 17.36 -16.24 -19.18
CA TYR A 120 15.99 -16.58 -18.81
C TYR A 120 15.05 -16.17 -19.95
N ARG A 121 14.08 -17.03 -20.26
CA ARG A 121 13.06 -16.75 -21.28
C ARG A 121 11.67 -17.10 -20.80
N SER A 122 10.70 -16.27 -21.19
CA SER A 122 9.30 -16.61 -20.99
C SER A 122 8.78 -17.53 -22.10
N GLN A 123 7.67 -18.20 -21.86
CA GLN A 123 6.79 -18.66 -22.92
C GLN A 123 6.23 -17.45 -23.69
N THR A 124 5.87 -17.67 -24.95
CA THR A 124 5.22 -16.63 -25.77
C THR A 124 3.83 -16.32 -25.25
N ALA A 125 3.47 -15.05 -25.18
CA ALA A 125 2.13 -14.60 -24.82
C ALA A 125 1.60 -13.57 -25.84
N GLN A 126 0.30 -13.66 -26.13
CA GLN A 126 -0.39 -12.73 -27.02
C GLN A 126 -1.33 -11.82 -26.23
N LEU A 127 -1.59 -10.64 -26.80
CA LEU A 127 -2.60 -9.73 -26.28
C LEU A 127 -4.00 -10.41 -26.36
N PRO A 128 -4.72 -10.57 -25.24
CA PRO A 128 -6.07 -11.11 -25.24
C PRO A 128 -7.07 -10.12 -25.85
N GLY A 129 -8.35 -10.52 -25.87
CA GLY A 129 -9.45 -9.62 -26.22
C GLY A 129 -9.48 -8.34 -25.36
N THR A 130 -10.33 -7.40 -25.76
CA THR A 130 -10.51 -6.13 -25.03
C THR A 130 -11.87 -6.08 -24.36
N SER A 131 -11.93 -5.40 -23.21
CA SER A 131 -13.16 -5.12 -22.50
C SER A 131 -13.06 -3.75 -21.83
N ASN A 132 -14.14 -2.99 -21.88
CA ASN A 132 -14.23 -1.67 -21.29
C ASN A 132 -14.96 -1.72 -19.94
N ILE A 133 -14.56 -0.85 -19.03
CA ILE A 133 -15.27 -0.65 -17.77
C ILE A 133 -16.60 0.08 -18.08
N GLY A 134 -17.72 -0.60 -17.80
CA GLY A 134 -19.05 -0.06 -18.05
C GLY A 134 -19.49 0.94 -17.01
N GLN A 135 -19.58 0.48 -15.77
CA GLN A 135 -20.02 1.26 -14.63
C GLN A 135 -19.01 1.11 -13.49
N LEU A 136 -18.80 2.21 -12.77
CA LEU A 136 -17.97 2.27 -11.57
C LEU A 136 -18.74 3.16 -10.61
N ASP A 137 -19.31 2.58 -9.57
CA ASP A 137 -20.20 3.26 -8.64
C ASP A 137 -19.60 3.30 -7.24
N ALA A 138 -19.98 4.31 -6.48
CA ALA A 138 -19.75 4.37 -5.05
C ALA A 138 -21.10 4.44 -4.35
N ASN A 139 -21.33 3.54 -3.39
CA ASN A 139 -22.57 3.47 -2.62
C ASN A 139 -22.26 3.26 -1.15
N ARG A 140 -22.95 3.98 -0.27
CA ARG A 140 -22.90 3.71 1.16
C ARG A 140 -23.70 2.44 1.46
N VAL A 141 -23.05 1.47 2.09
CA VAL A 141 -23.61 0.16 2.41
C VAL A 141 -23.15 -0.29 3.79
N ASP A 142 -23.87 -1.24 4.36
CA ASP A 142 -23.35 -2.11 5.42
C ASP A 142 -22.67 -3.30 4.74
N TYR A 143 -21.37 -3.47 4.95
CA TYR A 143 -20.59 -4.59 4.41
C TYR A 143 -19.93 -5.33 5.56
N GLN A 144 -20.33 -6.60 5.73
CA GLN A 144 -19.85 -7.45 6.83
C GLN A 144 -20.07 -6.86 8.24
N GLY A 145 -21.10 -6.03 8.42
CA GLY A 145 -21.42 -5.39 9.70
C GLY A 145 -20.75 -4.04 9.93
N GLU A 146 -19.96 -3.55 8.96
CA GLU A 146 -19.32 -2.24 8.99
C GLU A 146 -20.03 -1.27 8.02
N ASP A 147 -20.31 -0.05 8.49
CA ASP A 147 -20.85 1.03 7.65
C ASP A 147 -19.71 1.68 6.86
N GLY A 148 -19.90 1.85 5.55
CA GLY A 148 -18.88 2.44 4.72
C GLY A 148 -19.32 2.64 3.29
N VAL A 149 -18.39 3.07 2.44
CA VAL A 149 -18.61 3.26 1.01
C VAL A 149 -18.00 2.09 0.25
N ALA A 150 -18.85 1.29 -0.39
CA ALA A 150 -18.44 0.26 -1.34
C ALA A 150 -18.30 0.87 -2.73
N ILE A 151 -17.18 0.56 -3.39
CA ILE A 151 -16.91 0.93 -4.77
C ILE A 151 -17.02 -0.33 -5.61
N THR A 152 -18.01 -0.38 -6.50
CA THR A 152 -18.32 -1.56 -7.31
C THR A 152 -18.13 -1.28 -8.79
N LEU A 153 -17.80 -2.33 -9.55
CA LEU A 153 -17.50 -2.25 -10.96
C LEU A 153 -18.29 -3.28 -11.75
N SER A 154 -18.84 -2.83 -12.88
CA SER A 154 -19.52 -3.66 -13.86
C SER A 154 -18.93 -3.41 -15.25
N ASN A 155 -18.65 -4.48 -16.00
CA ASN A 155 -18.06 -4.40 -17.33
C ASN A 155 -19.13 -4.19 -18.40
N GLN A 156 -18.73 -3.59 -19.52
CA GLN A 156 -19.51 -3.71 -20.75
C GLN A 156 -19.25 -5.08 -21.40
N THR A 157 -20.08 -5.42 -22.38
CA THR A 157 -19.87 -6.59 -23.24
C THR A 157 -18.44 -6.60 -23.80
N SER A 158 -17.76 -7.72 -23.61
CA SER A 158 -16.42 -7.96 -24.12
C SER A 158 -16.40 -8.15 -25.64
N THR A 159 -15.22 -7.98 -26.24
CA THR A 159 -14.94 -8.36 -27.63
C THR A 159 -13.77 -9.33 -27.69
N GLY A 160 -13.93 -10.46 -28.38
CA GLY A 160 -12.92 -11.51 -28.47
C GLY A 160 -12.82 -12.37 -27.20
N ASP A 161 -11.67 -13.01 -26.99
CA ASP A 161 -11.42 -13.93 -25.87
C ASP A 161 -11.13 -13.17 -24.54
N ALA A 162 -12.05 -12.33 -24.08
CA ALA A 162 -11.90 -11.58 -22.83
C ALA A 162 -12.78 -12.17 -21.71
N ASN A 163 -12.26 -13.24 -21.10
CA ASN A 163 -12.97 -14.02 -20.08
C ASN A 163 -12.34 -13.96 -18.68
N TYR A 164 -11.09 -13.50 -18.59
CA TYR A 164 -10.31 -13.45 -17.36
C TYR A 164 -9.84 -12.03 -17.12
N TYR A 165 -10.09 -11.56 -15.90
CA TYR A 165 -9.88 -10.17 -15.53
C TYR A 165 -9.04 -10.09 -14.27
N ARG A 166 -8.12 -9.12 -14.26
CA ARG A 166 -7.41 -8.66 -13.06
C ARG A 166 -7.66 -7.17 -12.89
N TYR A 167 -7.86 -6.72 -11.66
CA TYR A 167 -8.08 -5.32 -11.35
C TYR A 167 -7.00 -4.82 -10.39
N GLU A 168 -6.59 -3.57 -10.63
CA GLU A 168 -5.79 -2.78 -9.70
C GLU A 168 -6.46 -1.42 -9.55
N PHE A 169 -6.23 -0.75 -8.44
CA PHE A 169 -6.69 0.62 -8.28
C PHE A 169 -5.65 1.52 -7.62
N THR A 170 -5.68 2.80 -7.99
CA THR A 170 -4.96 3.85 -7.29
C THR A 170 -6.00 4.78 -6.67
N GLU A 171 -5.96 4.88 -5.35
CA GLU A 171 -6.80 5.82 -4.61
C GLU A 171 -6.04 7.11 -4.32
N THR A 172 -6.77 8.22 -4.31
CA THR A 172 -6.24 9.52 -3.94
C THR A 172 -7.31 10.30 -3.21
N PHE A 173 -6.96 10.91 -2.08
CA PHE A 173 -7.95 11.61 -1.27
C PHE A 173 -7.40 12.90 -0.71
N LYS A 174 -8.29 13.89 -0.67
CA LYS A 174 -8.09 15.17 0.00
C LYS A 174 -8.52 15.04 1.45
N PHE A 175 -7.75 15.59 2.36
CA PHE A 175 -8.08 15.67 3.78
C PHE A 175 -7.57 16.99 4.36
N THR A 176 -8.01 17.29 5.58
CA THR A 176 -7.59 18.51 6.29
C THR A 176 -7.00 18.20 7.66
N SER A 177 -6.10 19.06 8.14
CA SER A 177 -5.66 19.00 9.55
C SER A 177 -6.79 19.41 10.50
N ASN A 178 -6.66 19.08 11.78
CA ASN A 178 -7.69 19.38 12.78
C ASN A 178 -7.94 20.89 12.92
N MET A 179 -6.91 21.71 12.66
CA MET A 179 -6.93 23.14 12.94
C MET A 179 -6.30 23.95 11.81
N PHE A 180 -7.07 24.86 11.23
CA PHE A 180 -6.55 25.87 10.31
C PHE A 180 -5.80 26.96 11.07
N LYS A 181 -4.58 27.30 10.62
CA LYS A 181 -3.79 28.42 11.12
C LYS A 181 -3.16 29.17 9.94
N SER A 182 -3.24 30.50 9.94
CA SER A 182 -2.58 31.36 8.95
C SER A 182 -1.18 31.82 9.39
N THR A 183 -0.75 31.42 10.58
CA THR A 183 0.39 31.98 11.30
C THR A 183 1.24 30.87 11.90
N ASP A 184 2.56 31.04 11.86
CA ASP A 184 3.56 30.25 12.57
C ASP A 184 4.15 31.02 13.75
N ILE A 185 4.90 30.32 14.57
CA ILE A 185 5.68 30.88 15.66
C ILE A 185 7.16 30.58 15.47
N ILE A 186 7.99 31.59 15.71
CA ILE A 186 9.44 31.50 15.76
C ILE A 186 9.97 32.08 17.08
N ILE A 187 11.21 31.73 17.42
CA ILE A 187 11.97 32.41 18.47
C ILE A 187 12.94 33.39 17.81
N GLU A 188 12.79 34.68 18.13
CA GLU A 188 13.68 35.76 17.67
C GLU A 188 14.07 36.59 18.90
N ASP A 189 15.37 36.81 19.11
CA ASP A 189 15.91 37.55 20.28
C ASP A 189 15.41 37.04 21.64
N GLY A 190 15.23 35.72 21.76
CA GLY A 190 14.74 35.08 22.99
C GLY A 190 13.25 35.27 23.25
N LEU A 191 12.50 35.78 22.26
CA LEU A 191 11.07 36.01 22.37
C LEU A 191 10.30 35.23 21.30
N ALA A 192 9.13 34.75 21.69
CA ALA A 192 8.16 34.18 20.77
C ALA A 192 7.57 35.27 19.85
N LYS A 193 7.71 35.09 18.55
CA LYS A 193 7.19 35.99 17.52
C LYS A 193 6.32 35.22 16.55
N LEU A 194 5.16 35.80 16.23
CA LEU A 194 4.24 35.27 15.25
C LEU A 194 4.59 35.77 13.85
N VAL A 195 4.61 34.87 12.88
CA VAL A 195 4.95 35.17 11.48
C VAL A 195 3.93 34.54 10.54
N PRO A 196 3.62 35.15 9.39
CA PRO A 196 2.72 34.54 8.41
C PRO A 196 3.25 33.17 7.95
N LYS A 197 2.36 32.17 7.82
CA LYS A 197 2.73 30.89 7.22
C LYS A 197 3.25 31.07 5.81
N GLN A 198 4.29 30.31 5.47
CA GLN A 198 4.86 30.26 4.12
C GLN A 198 4.49 28.98 3.35
N LYS A 199 3.87 28.00 4.02
CA LYS A 199 3.51 26.69 3.48
C LYS A 199 2.04 26.37 3.78
N GLU A 200 1.36 25.75 2.81
CA GLU A 200 0.05 25.13 3.01
C GLU A 200 0.20 23.87 3.86
N GLU A 201 -0.48 23.85 5.00
CA GLU A 201 -0.38 22.81 6.03
C GLU A 201 -1.78 22.34 6.48
N TYR A 202 -2.85 22.97 5.99
CA TYR A 202 -4.23 22.63 6.34
C TYR A 202 -4.86 21.66 5.35
N THR A 203 -4.63 21.81 4.04
CA THR A 203 -5.16 20.92 3.00
C THR A 203 -4.07 20.03 2.41
N CYS A 204 -4.26 18.72 2.50
CA CYS A 204 -3.32 17.74 1.95
C CYS A 204 -4.00 16.67 1.12
N TYR A 205 -3.18 15.95 0.37
CA TYR A 205 -3.53 14.82 -0.48
C TYR A 205 -2.64 13.63 -0.15
N GLN A 206 -3.19 12.43 -0.26
CA GLN A 206 -2.42 11.19 -0.20
C GLN A 206 -2.87 10.27 -1.32
N THR A 207 -1.91 9.60 -1.96
CA THR A 207 -2.13 8.64 -3.05
C THR A 207 -1.60 7.29 -2.62
N ASN A 208 -2.42 6.24 -2.72
CA ASN A 208 -2.02 4.87 -2.42
C ASN A 208 -2.37 3.95 -3.60
N ASN A 209 -1.53 2.94 -3.84
CA ASN A 209 -1.81 1.87 -4.81
C ASN A 209 -2.35 0.63 -4.09
N SER A 210 -3.34 -0.04 -4.69
CA SER A 210 -3.88 -1.30 -4.20
C SER A 210 -2.79 -2.36 -4.07
N GLN A 211 -2.85 -3.15 -3.00
CA GLN A 211 -2.00 -4.33 -2.81
C GLN A 211 -2.77 -5.64 -3.06
N ASP A 212 -4.10 -5.56 -3.13
CA ASP A 212 -4.97 -6.71 -3.30
C ASP A 212 -4.93 -7.21 -4.76
N ILE A 213 -4.92 -8.53 -4.92
CA ILE A 213 -5.08 -9.19 -6.22
C ILE A 213 -6.57 -9.43 -6.42
N ILE A 214 -7.23 -8.59 -7.22
CA ILE A 214 -8.66 -8.72 -7.50
C ILE A 214 -8.86 -9.42 -8.83
N LEU A 215 -9.50 -10.59 -8.83
CA LEU A 215 -9.71 -11.42 -10.02
C LEU A 215 -11.20 -11.63 -10.32
N ALA A 216 -11.53 -11.76 -11.60
CA ALA A 216 -12.86 -12.20 -12.03
C ALA A 216 -12.80 -13.09 -13.27
N ASN A 217 -13.72 -14.05 -13.36
CA ASN A 217 -13.84 -15.00 -14.46
C ASN A 217 -15.30 -15.06 -14.95
N THR A 218 -15.52 -14.83 -16.23
CA THR A 218 -16.88 -14.79 -16.84
C THR A 218 -17.28 -16.08 -17.56
N ASN A 219 -16.40 -17.09 -17.68
CA ASN A 219 -16.69 -18.34 -18.41
C ASN A 219 -17.91 -19.12 -17.86
N SER A 220 -18.29 -18.89 -16.61
CA SER A 220 -19.43 -19.54 -15.95
C SER A 220 -20.69 -18.68 -15.89
N LEU A 221 -20.66 -17.46 -16.45
CA LEU A 221 -21.76 -16.51 -16.43
C LEU A 221 -22.60 -16.63 -17.70
N SER A 222 -23.90 -16.35 -17.60
CA SER A 222 -24.81 -16.37 -18.76
C SER A 222 -24.59 -15.21 -19.72
N GLU A 223 -23.89 -14.17 -19.27
CA GLU A 223 -23.42 -13.02 -20.04
C GLU A 223 -21.91 -12.88 -19.79
N ASP A 224 -21.11 -12.58 -20.82
CA ASP A 224 -19.65 -12.40 -20.73
C ASP A 224 -19.30 -11.05 -20.06
N SER A 225 -19.87 -10.78 -18.88
CA SER A 225 -19.75 -9.53 -18.15
C SER A 225 -19.58 -9.78 -16.67
N VAL A 226 -18.65 -9.05 -16.06
CA VAL A 226 -18.53 -8.93 -14.61
C VAL A 226 -19.56 -7.90 -14.15
N ASN A 227 -20.37 -8.23 -13.14
CA ASN A 227 -21.41 -7.35 -12.61
C ASN A 227 -21.22 -7.18 -11.09
N ASP A 228 -21.27 -5.92 -10.63
CA ASP A 228 -21.21 -5.50 -9.22
C ASP A 228 -20.01 -6.06 -8.43
N LEU A 229 -18.85 -6.18 -9.08
CA LEU A 229 -17.61 -6.61 -8.42
C LEU A 229 -17.15 -5.54 -7.43
N LEU A 230 -16.97 -5.92 -6.16
CA LEU A 230 -16.39 -5.03 -5.16
C LEU A 230 -14.91 -4.78 -5.46
N ILE A 231 -14.57 -3.53 -5.74
CA ILE A 231 -13.18 -3.10 -5.99
C ILE A 231 -12.52 -2.61 -4.70
N ASN A 232 -13.26 -1.86 -3.88
CA ASN A 232 -12.75 -1.35 -2.61
C ASN A 232 -13.92 -1.07 -1.67
N PHE A 233 -13.68 -1.22 -0.37
CA PHE A 233 -14.59 -0.79 0.69
C PHE A 233 -13.87 0.15 1.63
N ILE A 234 -14.46 1.31 1.92
CA ILE A 234 -13.87 2.31 2.79
C ILE A 234 -14.80 2.55 3.97
N ASP A 235 -14.31 2.21 5.17
CA ASP A 235 -14.99 2.41 6.43
C ASP A 235 -15.40 3.89 6.65
N ALA A 236 -16.59 4.11 7.19
CA ALA A 236 -17.15 5.43 7.49
C ALA A 236 -16.29 6.27 8.46
N ASP A 237 -15.54 5.63 9.34
CA ASP A 237 -14.64 6.28 10.30
C ASP A 237 -13.22 6.49 9.74
N HIS A 238 -12.95 6.04 8.50
CA HIS A 238 -11.63 6.24 7.89
C HIS A 238 -11.46 7.69 7.40
N PRO A 239 -10.34 8.37 7.72
CA PRO A 239 -10.07 9.75 7.29
C PRO A 239 -10.02 9.99 5.76
N LYS A 240 -10.00 8.92 4.95
CA LYS A 240 -9.90 8.95 3.49
C LYS A 240 -11.13 9.57 2.84
N ILE A 241 -12.30 9.35 3.44
CA ILE A 241 -13.57 9.87 2.92
C ILE A 241 -13.92 11.25 3.50
N SER A 242 -13.09 11.80 4.40
CA SER A 242 -13.40 12.99 5.20
C SER A 242 -13.70 14.25 4.39
N ASN A 243 -13.13 14.41 3.20
CA ASN A 243 -13.41 15.53 2.31
C ASN A 243 -13.81 15.08 0.91
N ARG A 244 -12.84 14.66 0.09
CA ARG A 244 -13.06 14.24 -1.30
C ARG A 244 -12.13 13.10 -1.64
N TYR A 245 -12.68 12.10 -2.31
CA TYR A 245 -12.00 10.86 -2.64
C TYR A 245 -12.04 10.64 -4.14
N SER A 246 -10.98 10.05 -4.69
CA SER A 246 -10.88 9.60 -6.07
C SER A 246 -10.31 8.20 -6.11
N LEU A 247 -10.82 7.37 -7.01
CA LEU A 247 -10.28 6.05 -7.28
C LEU A 247 -10.20 5.83 -8.79
N LEU A 248 -9.01 5.48 -9.27
CA LEU A 248 -8.75 5.06 -10.64
C LEU A 248 -8.61 3.54 -10.67
N VAL A 249 -9.55 2.86 -11.31
CA VAL A 249 -9.43 1.42 -11.58
C VAL A 249 -8.69 1.21 -12.89
N LYS A 250 -7.78 0.26 -12.89
CA LYS A 250 -7.22 -0.38 -14.09
C LYS A 250 -7.75 -1.80 -14.18
N GLN A 251 -8.45 -2.08 -15.27
CA GLN A 251 -8.91 -3.41 -15.61
C GLN A 251 -7.98 -3.99 -16.67
N TYR A 252 -7.42 -5.15 -16.36
CA TYR A 252 -6.61 -5.94 -17.27
C TYR A 252 -7.44 -7.13 -17.75
N VAL A 253 -7.56 -7.31 -19.06
CA VAL A 253 -7.92 -8.62 -19.61
C VAL A 253 -6.64 -9.43 -19.73
N ILE A 254 -6.65 -10.63 -19.19
CA ILE A 254 -5.49 -11.54 -19.13
C ILE A 254 -5.84 -12.90 -19.76
N ASN A 255 -4.82 -13.68 -20.10
CA ASN A 255 -5.02 -15.05 -20.57
C ASN A 255 -5.29 -16.01 -19.39
N ARG A 256 -5.74 -17.24 -19.70
CA ARG A 256 -6.06 -18.27 -18.70
C ARG A 256 -4.85 -18.58 -17.82
N GLU A 257 -3.67 -18.72 -18.42
CA GLU A 257 -2.43 -19.09 -17.74
C GLU A 257 -2.04 -18.03 -16.71
N ALA A 258 -2.14 -16.74 -17.10
CA ALA A 258 -1.94 -15.61 -16.20
C ALA A 258 -2.98 -15.60 -15.07
N TYR A 259 -4.25 -15.86 -15.37
CA TYR A 259 -5.31 -15.93 -14.35
C TYR A 259 -5.03 -17.02 -13.31
N SER A 260 -4.64 -18.23 -13.75
CA SER A 260 -4.27 -19.31 -12.85
C SER A 260 -3.06 -18.95 -11.99
N TYR A 261 -2.06 -18.28 -12.55
CA TYR A 261 -0.90 -17.80 -11.80
C TYR A 261 -1.31 -16.79 -10.71
N TYR A 262 -2.12 -15.78 -11.05
CA TYR A 262 -2.57 -14.79 -10.07
C TYR A 262 -3.53 -15.37 -9.03
N GLN A 263 -4.34 -16.38 -9.37
CA GLN A 263 -5.20 -17.05 -8.40
C GLN A 263 -4.38 -17.78 -7.34
N ILE A 264 -3.30 -18.47 -7.74
CA ILE A 264 -2.37 -19.09 -6.79
C ILE A 264 -1.72 -18.02 -5.91
N LEU A 265 -1.29 -16.89 -6.49
CA LEU A 265 -0.73 -15.78 -5.71
C LEU A 265 -1.72 -15.21 -4.70
N GLU A 266 -2.98 -14.99 -5.10
CA GLU A 266 -4.06 -14.53 -4.23
C GLU A 266 -4.25 -15.50 -3.06
N GLU A 267 -4.38 -16.80 -3.33
CA GLU A 267 -4.52 -17.88 -2.33
C GLU A 267 -3.34 -17.93 -1.34
N LEU A 268 -2.12 -17.69 -1.82
CA LEU A 268 -0.90 -17.65 -0.99
C LEU A 268 -0.76 -16.37 -0.18
N SER A 269 -1.28 -15.25 -0.68
CA SER A 269 -1.22 -13.93 -0.03
C SER A 269 -2.29 -13.71 1.04
N GLY A 270 -3.36 -14.53 1.03
CA GLY A 270 -4.50 -14.41 1.94
C GLY A 270 -4.11 -14.49 3.42
N SER A 271 -4.27 -13.36 4.13
CA SER A 271 -3.77 -13.13 5.49
C SER A 271 -4.58 -13.74 6.65
N GLU A 272 -5.53 -14.64 6.40
CA GLU A 272 -6.44 -15.12 7.47
C GLU A 272 -6.01 -16.41 8.18
N ASN A 273 -4.84 -16.97 7.87
CA ASN A 273 -4.50 -18.28 8.43
C ASN A 273 -3.04 -18.36 8.88
N ILE A 274 -2.72 -17.62 9.95
CA ILE A 274 -1.50 -17.76 10.77
C ILE A 274 -1.25 -19.19 11.29
N PHE A 275 -2.22 -20.10 11.16
CA PHE A 275 -2.09 -21.52 11.48
C PHE A 275 -2.08 -22.45 10.25
N SER A 276 -2.32 -21.92 9.04
CA SER A 276 -2.04 -22.61 7.79
C SER A 276 -0.62 -22.28 7.36
N GLN A 277 0.35 -22.99 7.94
CA GLN A 277 1.65 -23.15 7.31
C GLN A 277 1.52 -24.12 6.13
N SER A 278 0.68 -23.79 5.15
CA SER A 278 0.92 -24.32 3.81
C SER A 278 2.21 -23.66 3.35
N GLN A 279 3.36 -24.27 3.67
CA GLN A 279 4.61 -23.98 2.97
C GLN A 279 4.25 -24.01 1.49
N PRO A 280 4.34 -22.88 0.77
CA PRO A 280 3.97 -22.88 -0.62
C PRO A 280 4.85 -23.91 -1.31
N GLY A 281 4.24 -24.92 -1.92
CA GLY A 281 4.96 -25.67 -2.94
C GLY A 281 5.44 -24.67 -4.00
N TYR A 282 6.58 -24.94 -4.62
CA TYR A 282 7.01 -24.17 -5.78
C TYR A 282 5.89 -24.18 -6.82
N PHE A 283 5.38 -23.00 -7.17
CA PHE A 283 4.42 -22.84 -8.26
C PHE A 283 5.15 -22.21 -9.44
N GLU A 284 5.17 -22.95 -10.54
CA GLU A 284 5.85 -22.54 -11.76
C GLU A 284 5.09 -21.41 -12.44
N GLY A 285 5.83 -20.38 -12.84
CA GLY A 285 5.34 -19.39 -13.77
C GLY A 285 5.54 -19.80 -15.22
N ASN A 286 5.70 -18.84 -16.11
CA ASN A 286 5.97 -19.10 -17.54
C ASN A 286 7.39 -18.71 -17.95
N ILE A 287 8.34 -18.61 -17.01
CA ILE A 287 9.72 -18.20 -17.27
C ILE A 287 10.67 -19.29 -16.80
N GLU A 288 11.64 -19.65 -17.64
CA GLU A 288 12.64 -20.70 -17.36
C GLU A 288 14.07 -20.20 -17.58
N ASN A 289 15.03 -20.78 -16.86
CA ASN A 289 16.45 -20.61 -17.16
C ASN A 289 16.86 -21.61 -18.27
N ILE A 290 17.28 -21.08 -19.42
CA ILE A 290 17.70 -21.86 -20.59
C ILE A 290 19.01 -22.62 -20.34
N ASN A 291 19.88 -22.09 -19.48
CA ASN A 291 21.15 -22.71 -19.12
C ASN A 291 21.00 -23.76 -18.01
N ASN A 292 19.97 -23.66 -17.17
CA ASN A 292 19.70 -24.61 -16.09
C ASN A 292 18.18 -24.81 -15.88
N PRO A 293 17.55 -25.77 -16.60
CA PRO A 293 16.10 -26.01 -16.49
C PRO A 293 15.61 -26.49 -15.11
N GLU A 294 16.51 -26.92 -14.23
CA GLU A 294 16.17 -27.32 -12.85
C GLU A 294 16.20 -26.14 -11.87
N GLU A 295 16.60 -24.94 -12.32
CA GLU A 295 16.57 -23.73 -11.50
C GLU A 295 15.12 -23.28 -11.26
N LYS A 296 14.82 -22.95 -10.01
CA LYS A 296 13.52 -22.38 -9.65
C LYS A 296 13.46 -20.89 -10.01
N VAL A 297 12.50 -20.57 -10.87
CA VAL A 297 12.20 -19.21 -11.31
C VAL A 297 10.76 -18.89 -10.90
N ILE A 298 10.60 -17.84 -10.10
CA ILE A 298 9.29 -17.37 -9.67
C ILE A 298 8.95 -16.15 -10.52
N GLY A 299 7.73 -16.10 -11.06
CA GLY A 299 7.33 -14.93 -11.83
C GLY A 299 6.57 -15.28 -13.10
N PHE A 300 5.83 -14.31 -13.62
CA PHE A 300 5.05 -14.51 -14.83
C PHE A 300 5.19 -13.29 -15.74
N PHE A 301 5.50 -13.54 -17.01
CA PHE A 301 5.45 -12.55 -18.06
C PHE A 301 4.06 -12.53 -18.69
N ASN A 302 3.37 -11.40 -18.59
CA ASN A 302 2.00 -11.23 -19.03
C ASN A 302 1.89 -10.19 -20.15
N VAL A 303 0.96 -10.43 -21.08
CA VAL A 303 0.53 -9.46 -22.10
C VAL A 303 -0.95 -9.26 -21.90
N SER A 304 -1.38 -8.01 -21.68
CA SER A 304 -2.76 -7.72 -21.27
C SER A 304 -3.33 -6.51 -21.98
N SER A 305 -4.64 -6.54 -22.24
CA SER A 305 -5.33 -5.32 -22.65
C SER A 305 -5.80 -4.56 -21.42
N VAL A 306 -5.75 -3.23 -21.47
CA VAL A 306 -6.08 -2.34 -20.35
C VAL A 306 -7.23 -1.40 -20.70
N SER A 307 -8.14 -1.27 -19.74
CA SER A 307 -9.13 -0.19 -19.68
C SER A 307 -9.01 0.50 -18.32
N THR A 308 -9.18 1.82 -18.29
CA THR A 308 -9.14 2.59 -17.04
C THR A 308 -10.40 3.43 -16.86
N LYS A 309 -10.82 3.60 -15.60
CA LYS A 309 -11.96 4.46 -15.26
C LYS A 309 -11.74 5.08 -13.89
N ARG A 310 -12.02 6.38 -13.78
CA ARG A 310 -11.89 7.14 -12.54
C ARG A 310 -13.26 7.59 -12.04
N ILE A 311 -13.45 7.55 -10.73
CA ILE A 311 -14.56 8.21 -10.04
C ILE A 311 -14.06 9.23 -9.01
N TYR A 312 -14.96 10.13 -8.64
CA TYR A 312 -14.80 11.05 -7.52
C TYR A 312 -16.09 11.08 -6.72
N PHE A 313 -15.97 11.21 -5.40
CA PHE A 313 -17.10 11.54 -4.53
C PHE A 313 -16.62 12.37 -3.34
N ASN A 314 -17.56 13.08 -2.73
CA ASN A 314 -17.36 13.88 -1.53
C ASN A 314 -18.01 13.21 -0.33
N TYR A 315 -17.56 13.56 0.87
CA TYR A 315 -18.19 13.12 2.13
C TYR A 315 -19.72 13.37 2.13
N GLN A 316 -20.15 14.53 1.64
CA GLN A 316 -21.55 14.95 1.61
C GLN A 316 -22.44 14.13 0.68
N ASP A 317 -21.86 13.34 -0.23
CA ASP A 317 -22.64 12.51 -1.15
C ASP A 317 -23.26 11.31 -0.40
N PHE A 318 -22.67 10.92 0.75
CA PHE A 318 -23.07 9.75 1.55
C PHE A 318 -23.35 10.04 3.04
N TYR A 319 -22.84 11.16 3.56
CA TYR A 319 -22.91 11.51 4.98
C TYR A 319 -23.39 12.95 5.21
N ASN A 320 -23.83 13.26 6.42
CA ASN A 320 -24.31 14.59 6.78
C ASN A 320 -23.15 15.62 6.72
N PRO A 321 -23.24 16.70 5.92
CA PRO A 321 -22.20 17.73 5.83
C PRO A 321 -21.80 18.38 7.16
N ASP A 322 -22.77 18.47 8.08
CA ASP A 322 -22.61 19.03 9.44
C ASP A 322 -22.19 17.97 10.47
N GLY A 323 -22.02 16.72 10.04
CA GLY A 323 -21.56 15.62 10.87
C GLY A 323 -20.08 15.75 11.27
N ILE A 324 -19.70 14.97 12.29
CA ILE A 324 -18.29 14.85 12.68
C ILE A 324 -17.56 14.07 11.58
N ARG A 325 -16.60 14.73 10.93
CA ARG A 325 -15.76 14.09 9.90
C ARG A 325 -14.67 13.26 10.56
N PRO A 326 -14.33 12.08 10.02
CA PRO A 326 -13.18 11.31 10.48
C PRO A 326 -11.88 12.10 10.24
N LYS A 327 -10.91 11.97 11.15
CA LYS A 327 -9.63 12.70 11.11
C LYS A 327 -8.48 11.76 11.41
N PHE A 328 -7.31 12.03 10.82
CA PHE A 328 -6.07 11.29 11.11
C PHE A 328 -5.59 11.43 12.55
N VAL A 329 -5.91 12.55 13.20
CA VAL A 329 -5.57 12.81 14.59
C VAL A 329 -6.87 12.96 15.37
N SER A 330 -7.04 12.15 16.41
CA SER A 330 -8.17 12.33 17.32
C SER A 330 -8.08 13.68 18.03
N ASP A 331 -9.21 14.33 18.29
CA ASP A 331 -9.20 15.65 18.92
C ASP A 331 -8.59 15.62 20.34
N ALA A 332 -8.69 14.48 21.04
CA ALA A 332 -8.01 14.26 22.32
C ALA A 332 -6.47 14.25 22.22
N SER A 333 -5.92 13.95 21.04
CA SER A 333 -4.47 13.96 20.77
C SER A 333 -3.92 15.35 20.39
N CYS A 334 -4.78 16.36 20.38
CA CYS A 334 -4.46 17.75 20.08
C CYS A 334 -4.52 18.64 21.33
N GLU A 335 -3.92 18.16 22.42
CA GLU A 335 -3.84 18.89 23.67
C GLU A 335 -3.07 20.20 23.49
N VAL A 336 -3.65 21.28 23.99
CA VAL A 336 -3.05 22.61 24.00
C VAL A 336 -2.10 22.71 25.17
N THR A 337 -0.85 23.06 24.91
CA THR A 337 0.21 23.17 25.91
C THR A 337 0.72 24.59 26.03
N PHE A 338 1.32 24.89 27.18
CA PHE A 338 1.88 26.19 27.53
C PHE A 338 3.37 26.05 27.94
N PRO A 339 4.29 25.92 26.98
CA PRO A 339 5.71 25.75 27.28
C PRO A 339 6.38 27.07 27.70
N THR A 340 7.46 26.97 28.47
CA THR A 340 8.40 28.08 28.64
C THR A 340 9.13 28.36 27.31
N ILE A 341 9.76 29.53 27.16
CA ILE A 341 10.51 29.86 25.93
C ILE A 341 11.61 28.81 25.63
N GLU A 342 12.29 28.29 26.65
CA GLU A 342 13.33 27.26 26.49
C GLU A 342 12.76 25.96 25.92
N VAL A 343 11.64 25.47 26.49
CA VAL A 343 10.96 24.26 26.01
C VAL A 343 10.36 24.49 24.62
N LEU A 344 9.76 25.65 24.38
CA LEU A 344 9.21 26.02 23.08
C LEU A 344 10.29 26.02 22.00
N LYS A 345 11.48 26.55 22.31
CA LYS A 345 12.61 26.56 21.39
C LYS A 345 13.00 25.13 20.98
N GLU A 346 13.17 24.23 21.95
CA GLU A 346 13.47 22.81 21.69
C GLU A 346 12.35 22.15 20.85
N GLN A 347 11.09 22.38 21.20
CA GLN A 347 9.95 21.82 20.47
C GLN A 347 9.87 22.33 19.03
N LEU A 348 10.23 23.59 18.77
CA LEU A 348 10.28 24.16 17.41
C LEU A 348 11.49 23.63 16.63
N GLU A 349 12.66 23.51 17.27
CA GLU A 349 13.85 22.89 16.66
C GLU A 349 13.60 21.45 16.24
N ASN A 350 12.86 20.69 17.05
CA ASN A 350 12.42 19.33 16.74
C ASN A 350 11.19 19.26 15.83
N ASN A 351 10.68 20.40 15.35
CA ASN A 351 9.47 20.51 14.52
C ASN A 351 8.26 19.77 15.13
N GLY A 352 8.14 19.78 16.47
CA GLY A 352 7.15 19.00 17.22
C GLY A 352 5.83 19.72 17.46
N VAL A 353 5.82 21.06 17.37
CA VAL A 353 4.65 21.89 17.71
C VAL A 353 4.33 22.95 16.65
N ARG A 354 3.11 23.47 16.71
CA ARG A 354 2.63 24.62 15.93
C ARG A 354 1.89 25.58 16.83
N TRP A 355 1.86 26.85 16.43
CA TRP A 355 1.09 27.88 17.12
C TRP A 355 -0.41 27.54 17.15
N TYR A 356 -1.03 27.68 18.32
CA TYR A 356 -2.47 27.54 18.49
C TYR A 356 -3.14 28.90 18.69
N GLU A 357 -2.87 29.58 19.80
CA GLU A 357 -3.44 30.91 20.08
C GLU A 357 -2.55 31.71 21.03
N THR A 358 -2.80 33.02 21.12
CA THR A 358 -2.25 33.89 22.15
C THR A 358 -3.41 34.48 22.97
N PRO A 359 -3.47 34.27 24.29
CA PRO A 359 -4.48 34.90 25.11
C PRO A 359 -4.23 36.43 25.15
N ILE A 360 -5.29 37.22 24.95
CA ILE A 360 -5.28 38.70 24.82
C ILE A 360 -5.28 39.39 26.20
N PRO A 361 -4.73 40.62 26.38
CA PRO A 361 -3.36 41.06 26.11
C PRO A 361 -2.62 41.36 27.44
N LEU A 362 -1.49 40.73 27.70
CA LEU A 362 -0.59 41.18 28.77
C LEU A 362 0.23 42.40 28.31
N PRO A 363 0.74 43.25 29.23
CA PRO A 363 1.49 44.46 28.88
C PRO A 363 2.68 44.17 27.96
N LEU A 364 3.03 45.13 27.09
CA LEU A 364 4.11 45.04 26.08
C LEU A 364 5.49 44.58 26.60
N ASN A 365 5.69 44.52 27.92
CA ASN A 365 6.97 44.30 28.57
C ASN A 365 7.05 42.94 29.33
N GLN A 366 6.14 42.00 29.04
CA GLN A 366 6.18 40.64 29.60
C GLN A 366 6.28 39.59 28.49
N GLU A 367 6.90 38.45 28.81
CA GLU A 367 6.88 37.25 27.96
C GLU A 367 5.44 36.97 27.55
N ARG A 368 5.18 36.92 26.24
CA ARG A 368 3.83 36.64 25.74
C ARG A 368 3.56 35.16 25.92
N PRO A 369 2.56 34.78 26.72
CA PRO A 369 2.18 33.39 26.78
C PRO A 369 1.73 32.93 25.38
N VAL A 370 2.36 31.88 24.85
CA VAL A 370 1.94 31.26 23.61
C VAL A 370 1.45 29.85 23.89
N TYR A 371 0.25 29.56 23.39
CA TYR A 371 -0.26 28.20 23.37
C TYR A 371 0.15 27.52 22.07
N VAL A 372 0.63 26.29 22.21
CA VAL A 372 1.01 25.45 21.09
C VAL A 372 0.32 24.10 21.16
N VAL A 373 0.17 23.47 20.01
CA VAL A 373 -0.37 22.12 19.85
C VAL A 373 0.63 21.25 19.10
N PRO A 374 0.55 19.91 19.21
CA PRO A 374 1.37 19.02 18.41
C PRO A 374 1.28 19.34 16.91
N ARG A 375 2.40 19.28 16.20
CA ARG A 375 2.50 19.60 14.77
C ARG A 375 1.40 18.94 13.94
N ARG A 376 1.16 17.65 14.16
CA ARG A 376 0.14 16.83 13.45
C ARG A 376 -1.30 17.37 13.50
N CYS A 377 -1.61 18.26 14.44
CA CYS A 377 -2.94 18.86 14.58
C CYS A 377 -3.17 20.07 13.67
N VAL A 378 -2.09 20.69 13.19
CA VAL A 378 -2.12 21.89 12.32
C VAL A 378 -1.50 21.59 10.96
N ASP A 379 -0.52 20.70 10.90
CA ASP A 379 0.23 20.33 9.70
C ASP A 379 -0.15 18.92 9.21
N CYS A 380 -1.00 18.89 8.18
CA CYS A 380 -1.41 17.66 7.52
C CYS A 380 -0.28 17.00 6.70
N THR A 381 0.84 17.70 6.44
CA THR A 381 1.97 17.13 5.68
C THR A 381 2.75 16.07 6.45
N VAL A 382 2.34 15.79 7.69
CA VAL A 382 2.74 14.60 8.45
C VAL A 382 2.15 13.31 7.85
N PHE A 383 1.00 13.39 7.17
CA PHE A 383 0.27 12.23 6.63
C PHE A 383 0.21 12.19 5.11
N GLY A 384 0.52 13.31 4.44
CA GLY A 384 0.44 13.42 2.98
C GLY A 384 1.22 14.61 2.45
N THR A 385 0.90 15.02 1.23
CA THR A 385 1.52 16.18 0.57
C THR A 385 0.54 17.33 0.42
N ASN A 386 1.03 18.57 0.49
CA ASN A 386 0.26 19.76 0.16
C ASN A 386 0.24 20.05 -1.36
N GLU A 387 0.86 19.18 -2.16
CA GLU A 387 0.84 19.24 -3.62
C GLU A 387 -0.45 18.61 -4.15
N LYS A 388 -1.24 19.40 -4.87
CA LYS A 388 -2.47 18.94 -5.50
C LYS A 388 -2.13 18.07 -6.73
N PRO A 389 -2.66 16.84 -6.84
CA PRO A 389 -2.44 15.99 -8.02
C PRO A 389 -2.96 16.63 -9.30
N GLU A 390 -2.25 16.46 -10.42
CA GLU A 390 -2.62 17.10 -11.71
C GLU A 390 -3.99 16.64 -12.24
N PHE A 391 -4.36 15.38 -12.02
CA PHE A 391 -5.66 14.84 -12.40
C PHE A 391 -6.80 15.28 -11.47
N TRP A 392 -6.52 16.02 -10.39
CA TRP A 392 -7.51 16.29 -9.35
C TRP A 392 -8.56 17.32 -9.79
N GLU A 393 -9.81 16.89 -9.88
CA GLU A 393 -10.97 17.73 -10.19
C GLU A 393 -11.67 18.13 -8.90
N ASP A 394 -11.87 19.44 -8.67
CA ASP A 394 -12.50 19.98 -7.45
C ASP A 394 -14.02 19.78 -7.40
#